data_AF-A0A170V0B4-F1
#
_entry.id   AF-A0A170V0B4-F1
#
_cell.length_a   1.000
_cell.length_b   1.000
_cell.length_c   1.000
_cell.angle_alpha   90.00
_cell.angle_beta   90.00
_cell.angle_gamma   90.00
#
_symmetry.space_group_name_H-M   'P 1'
#
loop_
_entity.id
_entity.type
_entity.pdbx_description
1 polymer ?
#
loop_
_entity_poly.entity_id
_entity_poly.type
_entity_poly.pdbx_seq_one_letter_code
_entity_poly.pdbx_strand_id
1 'polypeptide(L)'
;EITHISWRDNYLALRSTVGISFPGYMLHESGLWSDIHKKWFFLPRRMSHDPYNEEADEHMGTNILLIADENFKNIEVVTIGEVLPTHGFSSFKFIPGTKDEVIIALKSYEVNGRTGTYILAFTIQGKILLGETKIDDYKFEGFEFI
;
A
#
# COMPACT_ATOMS: atom_id res chain seq x y z
N GLU A 1 -26.07 -7.30 6.64
CA GLU A 1 -26.61 -6.23 5.78
C GLU A 1 -25.47 -5.70 4.92
N ILE A 2 -25.74 -5.25 3.69
CA ILE A 2 -24.74 -4.69 2.78
C ILE A 2 -25.12 -3.24 2.51
N THR A 3 -24.16 -2.33 2.65
CA THR A 3 -24.32 -0.91 2.36
C THR A 3 -23.24 -0.45 1.37
N HIS A 4 -23.57 0.58 0.58
CA HIS A 4 -22.65 1.18 -0.39
C HIS A 4 -22.33 2.60 0.06
N ILE A 5 -21.05 2.87 0.31
CA ILE A 5 -20.56 4.16 0.82
C ILE A 5 -19.61 4.75 -0.21
N SER A 6 -19.84 6.00 -0.60
CA SER A 6 -18.91 6.71 -1.48
C SER A 6 -17.63 7.06 -0.72
N TRP A 7 -16.50 6.53 -1.17
CA TRP A 7 -15.15 6.86 -0.67
C TRP A 7 -14.38 7.80 -1.60
N ARG A 8 -15.07 8.38 -2.60
CA ARG A 8 -14.46 9.24 -3.62
C ARG A 8 -13.56 10.31 -2.99
N ASP A 9 -14.09 11.05 -2.02
CA ASP A 9 -13.36 12.18 -1.44
C ASP A 9 -12.23 11.72 -0.52
N ASN A 10 -12.36 10.56 0.13
CA ASN A 10 -11.28 9.95 0.92
C ASN A 10 -10.08 9.56 0.03
N TYR A 11 -10.34 8.92 -1.11
CA TYR A 11 -9.27 8.58 -2.08
C TYR A 11 -8.67 9.82 -2.74
N LEU A 12 -9.47 10.87 -2.99
CA LEU A 12 -8.96 12.16 -3.45
C LEU A 12 -8.03 12.80 -2.41
N ALA A 13 -8.37 12.72 -1.12
CA ALA A 13 -7.53 13.21 -0.04
C ALA A 13 -6.20 12.45 0.06
N LEU A 14 -6.24 11.11 0.01
CA LEU A 14 -5.04 10.27 0.06
C LEU A 14 -4.01 10.65 -1.02
N ARG A 15 -4.44 10.75 -2.29
CA ARG A 15 -3.52 11.08 -3.39
C ARG A 15 -3.08 12.55 -3.38
N SER A 16 -3.93 13.47 -2.93
CA SER A 16 -3.60 14.90 -2.92
C SER A 16 -2.54 15.23 -1.85
N THR A 17 -2.48 14.46 -0.75
CA THR A 17 -1.42 14.58 0.26
C THR A 17 -0.01 14.41 -0.30
N VAL A 18 0.13 13.61 -1.37
CA VAL A 18 1.42 13.41 -2.07
C VAL A 18 1.51 14.20 -3.37
N GLY A 19 0.66 15.23 -3.54
CA GLY A 19 0.71 16.12 -4.69
C GLY A 19 0.20 15.51 -6.00
N ILE A 20 -0.58 14.42 -5.93
CA ILE A 20 -1.17 13.80 -7.13
C ILE A 20 -2.57 14.35 -7.35
N SER A 21 -2.75 14.99 -8.49
CA SER A 21 -4.04 15.43 -9.01
C SER A 21 -4.33 14.72 -10.33
N PHE A 22 -5.59 14.76 -10.77
CA PHE A 22 -5.92 14.34 -12.13
C PHE A 22 -5.03 15.10 -13.16
N PRO A 23 -4.49 14.42 -14.18
CA PRO A 23 -4.77 13.05 -14.62
C PRO A 23 -3.98 11.94 -13.90
N GLY A 24 -3.06 12.27 -13.00
CA GLY A 24 -2.37 11.31 -12.14
C GLY A 24 -3.30 10.49 -11.25
N TYR A 25 -2.81 9.35 -10.78
CA TYR A 25 -3.60 8.36 -10.07
C TYR A 25 -2.81 7.64 -8.96
N MET A 26 -3.55 6.98 -8.10
CA MET A 26 -3.04 6.08 -7.07
C MET A 26 -3.94 4.86 -7.02
N LEU A 27 -3.35 3.67 -7.04
CA LEU A 27 -4.07 2.38 -7.02
C LEU A 27 -3.86 1.74 -5.65
N HIS A 28 -4.96 1.44 -4.95
CA HIS A 28 -4.94 0.77 -3.65
C HIS A 28 -5.43 -0.68 -3.79
N GLU A 29 -4.59 -1.65 -3.46
CA GLU A 29 -4.98 -3.05 -3.26
C GLU A 29 -5.00 -3.44 -1.77
N SER A 30 -4.60 -2.51 -0.89
CA SER A 30 -4.53 -2.78 0.54
C SER A 30 -4.89 -1.56 1.38
N GLY A 31 -5.64 -1.80 2.45
CA GLY A 31 -6.04 -0.80 3.42
C GLY A 31 -6.55 -1.48 4.69
N LEU A 32 -6.15 -1.00 5.86
CA LEU A 32 -6.55 -1.54 7.16
C LEU A 32 -6.87 -0.44 8.16
N TRP A 33 -7.86 -0.70 9.01
CA TRP A 33 -8.10 0.09 10.21
C TRP A 33 -7.29 -0.47 11.38
N SER A 34 -6.65 0.40 12.15
CA SER A 34 -6.08 0.05 13.44
C SER A 34 -7.00 0.54 14.56
N ASP A 35 -7.50 -0.39 15.37
CA ASP A 35 -8.28 -0.04 16.56
C ASP A 35 -7.43 0.57 17.66
N ILE A 36 -6.11 0.33 17.65
CA ILE A 36 -5.15 0.86 18.63
C ILE A 36 -4.85 2.32 18.31
N HIS A 37 -4.55 2.62 17.05
CA HIS A 37 -4.20 3.97 16.61
C HIS A 37 -5.41 4.83 16.28
N LYS A 38 -6.58 4.22 16.06
CA LYS A 38 -7.79 4.88 15.53
C LYS A 38 -7.52 5.60 14.22
N LYS A 39 -6.79 4.92 13.33
CA LYS A 39 -6.35 5.42 12.03
C LYS A 39 -6.48 4.33 10.96
N TRP A 40 -6.67 4.79 9.73
CA TRP A 40 -6.56 3.98 8.53
C TRP A 40 -5.12 3.98 8.03
N PHE A 41 -4.66 2.84 7.54
CA PHE A 41 -3.34 2.63 6.96
C PHE A 41 -3.51 2.11 5.53
N PHE A 42 -2.77 2.66 4.58
CA PHE A 42 -2.77 2.21 3.19
C PHE A 42 -1.36 2.06 2.66
N LEU A 43 -1.13 0.95 1.96
CA LEU A 43 0.06 0.75 1.13
C LEU A 43 -0.43 0.72 -0.33
N PRO A 44 -0.39 1.85 -1.05
CA PRO A 44 -0.79 1.88 -2.44
C PRO A 44 0.11 0.94 -3.27
N ARG A 45 -0.51 0.22 -4.20
CA ARG A 45 0.20 -0.60 -5.17
C ARG A 45 0.96 0.29 -6.14
N ARG A 46 0.27 1.31 -6.66
CA ARG A 46 0.74 2.19 -7.72
C ARG A 46 0.54 3.66 -7.38
N MET A 47 1.43 4.49 -7.87
CA MET A 47 1.40 5.94 -7.70
C MET A 47 2.01 6.63 -8.91
N SER A 48 1.25 7.50 -9.59
CA SER A 48 1.70 8.17 -10.81
C SER A 48 1.19 9.61 -10.88
N HIS A 49 2.04 10.52 -11.34
CA HIS A 49 1.63 11.88 -11.73
C HIS A 49 1.06 11.94 -13.16
N ASP A 50 1.36 10.93 -13.98
CA ASP A 50 0.92 10.82 -15.37
C ASP A 50 -0.43 10.09 -15.48
N PRO A 51 -1.19 10.33 -16.58
CA PRO A 51 -2.41 9.59 -16.86
C PRO A 51 -2.18 8.06 -16.84
N TYR A 52 -3.22 7.32 -16.45
CA TYR A 52 -3.19 5.87 -16.48
C TYR A 52 -2.92 5.35 -17.90
N ASN A 53 -1.98 4.42 -17.98
CA ASN A 53 -1.67 3.61 -19.15
C ASN A 53 -1.29 2.22 -18.65
N GLU A 54 -1.84 1.19 -19.27
CA GLU A 54 -1.72 -0.21 -18.82
C GLU A 54 -0.27 -0.70 -18.78
N GLU A 55 0.53 -0.40 -19.82
CA GLU A 55 1.94 -0.80 -19.89
C GLU A 55 2.82 0.01 -18.92
N ALA A 56 2.55 1.32 -18.79
CA ALA A 56 3.29 2.17 -17.86
C ALA A 56 2.99 1.80 -16.39
N ASP A 57 1.74 1.42 -16.06
CA ASP A 57 1.31 1.06 -14.71
C ASP A 57 2.15 -0.08 -14.11
N GLU A 58 2.59 -1.04 -14.95
CA GLU A 58 3.48 -2.13 -14.53
C GLU A 58 4.71 -1.62 -13.75
N HIS A 59 5.15 -0.40 -14.05
CA HIS A 59 6.33 0.28 -13.51
C HIS A 59 6.01 1.43 -12.54
N MET A 60 4.74 1.61 -12.11
CA MET A 60 4.34 2.69 -11.19
C MET A 60 4.33 2.27 -9.72
N GLY A 61 5.11 1.26 -9.35
CA GLY A 61 5.30 0.81 -7.96
C GLY A 61 5.78 1.93 -7.03
N THR A 62 5.38 1.87 -5.77
CA THR A 62 5.66 2.89 -4.76
C THR A 62 6.14 2.29 -3.45
N ASN A 63 6.62 3.14 -2.54
CA ASN A 63 7.22 2.76 -1.27
C ASN A 63 6.63 3.55 -0.08
N ILE A 64 5.45 4.15 -0.25
CA ILE A 64 4.82 4.96 0.79
C ILE A 64 3.79 4.17 1.61
N LEU A 65 3.68 4.54 2.88
CA LEU A 65 2.59 4.22 3.78
C LEU A 65 1.82 5.50 4.06
N LEU A 66 0.51 5.47 3.82
CA LEU A 66 -0.40 6.55 4.16
C LEU A 66 -1.12 6.20 5.45
N ILE A 67 -1.10 7.10 6.43
CA ILE A 67 -1.76 6.92 7.72
C ILE A 67 -2.76 8.06 7.89
N ALA A 68 -4.04 7.76 7.76
CA ALA A 68 -5.12 8.74 7.81
C ALA A 68 -5.91 8.63 9.11
N ASP A 69 -6.34 9.76 9.68
CA ASP A 69 -7.38 9.74 10.72
C ASP A 69 -8.73 9.24 10.17
N GLU A 70 -9.67 8.93 11.06
CA GLU A 70 -10.98 8.37 10.72
C GLU A 70 -11.73 9.17 9.64
N ASN A 71 -11.49 10.48 9.58
CA ASN A 71 -12.17 11.42 8.70
C ASN A 71 -11.33 11.87 7.49
N PHE A 72 -10.13 11.29 7.28
CA PHE A 72 -9.19 11.63 6.21
C PHE A 72 -8.83 13.12 6.14
N LYS A 73 -8.84 13.82 7.28
CA LYS A 73 -8.47 15.22 7.41
C LYS A 73 -6.99 15.41 7.71
N ASN A 74 -6.41 14.44 8.43
CA ASN A 74 -4.98 14.41 8.73
C ASN A 74 -4.41 13.12 8.16
N ILE A 75 -3.50 13.25 7.20
CA ILE A 75 -2.88 12.13 6.50
C ILE A 75 -1.37 12.29 6.60
N GLU A 76 -0.73 11.32 7.25
CA GLU A 76 0.72 11.22 7.38
C GLU A 76 1.26 10.33 6.24
N VAL A 77 2.43 10.68 5.72
CA VAL A 77 3.12 9.90 4.69
C VAL A 77 4.45 9.42 5.24
N VAL A 78 4.66 8.12 5.23
CA VAL A 78 5.91 7.48 5.67
C VAL A 78 6.53 6.74 4.49
N THR A 79 7.84 6.93 4.28
CA THR A 79 8.58 6.23 3.22
C THR A 79 9.21 4.94 3.77
N ILE A 80 9.15 3.85 3.02
CA ILE A 80 9.61 2.52 3.42
C ILE A 80 10.65 2.02 2.42
N GLY A 81 11.93 2.19 2.74
CA GLY A 81 13.02 1.78 1.85
C GLY A 81 12.99 2.48 0.49
N GLU A 82 13.50 1.80 -0.54
CA GLU A 82 13.60 2.35 -1.89
C GLU A 82 12.40 1.98 -2.77
N VAL A 83 12.15 2.77 -3.81
CA VAL A 83 11.15 2.44 -4.83
C VAL A 83 11.72 1.35 -5.75
N LEU A 84 11.00 0.24 -5.84
CA LEU A 84 11.17 -0.77 -6.88
C LEU A 84 10.01 -0.64 -7.86
N PRO A 85 10.21 -0.04 -9.05
CA PRO A 85 9.12 0.37 -9.94
C PRO A 85 8.13 -0.75 -10.29
N THR A 86 8.61 -1.98 -10.43
CA THR A 86 7.77 -3.12 -10.83
C THR A 86 7.03 -3.76 -9.66
N HIS A 87 7.47 -3.50 -8.42
CA HIS A 87 6.92 -4.14 -7.22
C HIS A 87 5.88 -3.23 -6.57
N GLY A 88 4.62 -3.66 -6.58
CA GLY A 88 3.51 -2.96 -5.93
C GLY A 88 3.04 -3.70 -4.69
N PHE A 89 2.71 -2.96 -3.61
CA PHE A 89 2.05 -3.55 -2.45
C PHE A 89 0.71 -4.17 -2.83
N SER A 90 0.47 -5.39 -2.35
CA SER A 90 -0.74 -6.17 -2.67
C SER A 90 -1.52 -6.59 -1.43
N SER A 91 -0.86 -6.71 -0.27
CA SER A 91 -1.53 -6.98 1.01
C SER A 91 -0.64 -6.55 2.17
N PHE A 92 -1.22 -6.34 3.34
CA PHE A 92 -0.48 -6.25 4.59
C PHE A 92 -1.35 -6.62 5.79
N LYS A 93 -0.70 -6.83 6.94
CA LYS A 93 -1.29 -6.98 8.28
C LYS A 93 -0.37 -6.38 9.33
N PHE A 94 -0.95 -5.95 10.44
CA PHE A 94 -0.19 -5.68 11.66
C PHE A 94 0.22 -7.00 12.32
N ILE A 95 1.45 -7.09 12.82
CA ILE A 95 1.92 -8.29 13.52
C ILE A 95 1.28 -8.34 14.92
N PRO A 96 0.59 -9.43 15.29
CA PRO A 96 -0.01 -9.56 16.62
C PRO A 96 1.00 -9.36 17.76
N GLY A 97 0.55 -8.74 18.85
CA GLY A 97 1.39 -8.47 20.02
C GLY A 97 2.33 -7.27 19.88
N THR A 98 2.34 -6.57 18.73
CA THR A 98 3.19 -5.39 18.50
C THR A 98 2.48 -4.05 18.71
N LYS A 99 1.21 -4.07 19.15
CA LYS A 99 0.36 -2.88 19.27
C LYS A 99 0.23 -2.10 17.95
N ASP A 100 0.13 -2.82 16.84
CA ASP A 100 0.07 -2.26 15.49
C ASP A 100 1.28 -1.37 15.13
N GLU A 101 2.43 -1.57 15.77
CA GLU A 101 3.67 -0.84 15.47
C GLU A 101 4.50 -1.51 14.37
N VAL A 102 4.24 -2.79 14.08
CA VAL A 102 4.97 -3.56 13.06
C VAL A 102 3.99 -4.09 12.02
N ILE A 103 4.33 -3.87 10.76
CA ILE A 103 3.59 -4.34 9.59
C ILE A 103 4.41 -5.45 8.91
N ILE A 104 3.70 -6.51 8.50
CA ILE A 104 4.16 -7.45 7.49
C ILE A 104 3.36 -7.20 6.21
N ALA A 105 4.03 -7.11 5.08
CA ALA A 105 3.41 -6.78 3.81
C ALA A 105 3.85 -7.74 2.71
N LEU A 106 3.03 -7.80 1.66
CA LEU A 106 3.35 -8.45 0.40
C LEU A 106 3.50 -7.40 -0.69
N LYS A 107 4.53 -7.56 -1.51
CA LYS A 107 4.64 -6.89 -2.82
C LYS A 107 4.57 -7.92 -3.92
N SER A 108 3.82 -7.62 -4.98
CA SER A 108 3.79 -8.44 -6.18
C SER A 108 4.11 -7.61 -7.41
N TYR A 109 4.75 -8.22 -8.39
CA TYR A 109 4.94 -7.62 -9.71
C TYR A 109 4.22 -8.44 -10.78
N GLU A 110 3.89 -7.76 -11.86
CA GLU A 110 3.46 -8.34 -13.12
C GLU A 110 4.13 -7.52 -14.21
N VAL A 111 5.03 -8.14 -14.96
CA VAL A 111 5.80 -7.48 -16.01
C VAL A 111 5.93 -8.44 -17.18
N ASN A 112 5.43 -8.05 -18.35
CA ASN A 112 5.48 -8.87 -19.56
C ASN A 112 4.94 -10.31 -19.33
N GLY A 113 3.86 -10.44 -18.56
CA GLY A 113 3.24 -11.73 -18.22
C GLY A 113 4.02 -12.61 -17.22
N ARG A 114 5.12 -12.12 -16.66
CA ARG A 114 5.81 -12.75 -15.52
C ARG A 114 5.33 -12.16 -14.22
N THR A 115 5.11 -13.02 -13.24
CA THR A 115 4.70 -12.64 -11.90
C THR A 115 5.73 -13.03 -10.86
N GLY A 116 5.52 -12.56 -9.64
CA GLY A 116 6.25 -12.99 -8.47
C GLY A 116 5.80 -12.20 -7.26
N THR A 117 5.97 -12.80 -6.09
CA THR A 117 5.62 -12.18 -4.82
C THR A 117 6.81 -12.15 -3.88
N TYR A 118 6.88 -11.09 -3.09
CA TYR A 118 7.86 -10.87 -2.05
C TYR A 118 7.16 -10.53 -0.74
N ILE A 119 7.82 -10.86 0.36
CA ILE A 119 7.42 -10.50 1.72
C ILE A 119 8.45 -9.55 2.32
N LEU A 120 7.98 -8.60 3.13
CA LEU A 120 8.81 -7.68 3.89
C LEU A 120 8.12 -7.30 5.20
N ALA A 121 8.90 -6.85 6.19
CA ALA A 121 8.35 -6.34 7.44
C ALA A 121 9.07 -5.05 7.87
N PHE A 122 8.30 -4.10 8.40
CA PHE A 122 8.79 -2.78 8.80
C PHE A 122 7.92 -2.20 9.91
N THR A 123 8.45 -1.23 10.67
CA THR A 123 7.65 -0.49 11.65
C THR A 123 6.79 0.58 10.97
N ILE A 124 5.74 1.08 11.63
CA ILE A 124 4.89 2.14 11.08
C ILE A 124 5.64 3.47 10.84
N GLN A 125 6.85 3.61 11.39
CA GLN A 125 7.77 4.73 11.12
C GLN A 125 8.74 4.45 9.95
N GLY A 126 8.54 3.35 9.20
CA GLY A 126 9.30 3.01 8.00
C GLY A 126 10.61 2.24 8.24
N LYS A 127 10.91 1.85 9.49
CA LYS A 127 12.13 1.08 9.79
C LYS A 127 11.97 -0.36 9.32
N ILE A 128 12.76 -0.77 8.33
CA ILE A 128 12.79 -2.15 7.83
C ILE A 128 13.33 -3.10 8.91
N LEU A 129 12.59 -4.18 9.17
CA LEU A 129 12.93 -5.28 10.07
C LEU A 129 13.29 -6.56 9.29
N LEU A 130 12.59 -6.80 8.17
CA LEU A 130 12.87 -7.84 7.20
C LEU A 130 12.89 -7.19 5.82
N GLY A 131 14.06 -7.26 5.16
CA GLY A 131 14.20 -6.82 3.77
C GLY A 131 13.35 -7.66 2.82
N GLU A 132 13.01 -7.08 1.68
CA GLU A 132 12.17 -7.73 0.69
C GLU A 132 12.75 -9.09 0.25
N THR A 133 12.00 -10.16 0.52
CA THR A 133 12.42 -11.55 0.30
C THR A 133 11.42 -12.23 -0.60
N LYS A 134 11.89 -12.81 -1.71
CA LYS A 134 11.01 -13.52 -2.65
C LYS A 134 10.38 -14.74 -1.98
N ILE A 135 9.09 -14.94 -2.19
CA ILE A 135 8.36 -16.11 -1.67
C ILE A 135 7.96 -17.07 -2.77
N ASP A 136 7.54 -16.58 -3.95
CA ASP A 136 7.08 -17.42 -5.06
C ASP A 136 7.11 -16.64 -6.40
N ASP A 137 6.97 -17.36 -7.51
CA ASP A 137 6.74 -16.82 -8.85
C ASP A 137 5.25 -16.54 -9.14
N TYR A 138 4.33 -17.01 -8.29
CA TYR A 138 2.91 -16.64 -8.36
C TYR A 138 2.62 -15.30 -7.67
N LYS A 139 1.47 -14.71 -8.02
CA LYS A 139 0.90 -13.51 -7.36
C LYS A 139 0.09 -13.93 -6.13
N PHE A 140 0.54 -13.58 -4.93
CA PHE A 140 -0.27 -13.66 -3.73
C PHE A 140 -0.74 -12.25 -3.34
N GLU A 141 -2.05 -12.10 -3.18
CA GLU A 141 -2.72 -10.80 -2.93
C GLU A 141 -3.38 -10.74 -1.55
N GLY A 142 -3.17 -11.76 -0.73
CA GLY A 142 -3.74 -11.88 0.60
C GLY A 142 -2.71 -12.42 1.57
N PHE A 143 -2.62 -11.77 2.74
CA PHE A 143 -1.89 -12.27 3.89
C PHE A 143 -2.78 -12.17 5.13
N GLU A 144 -2.80 -13.21 5.97
CA GLU A 144 -3.49 -13.22 7.26
C GLU A 144 -2.79 -14.12 8.27
N PHE A 145 -2.92 -13.79 9.56
CA PHE A 145 -2.54 -14.66 10.67
C PHE A 145 -3.70 -15.63 10.98
N ILE A 146 -3.47 -16.93 10.80
CA ILE A 146 -4.48 -18.00 10.95
C ILE A 146 -4.17 -18.97 12.10
#